data_AF-A0A7J9QX34-F1
#
_entry.id   AF-A0A7J9QX34-F1
#
_cell.length_a   1.000
_cell.length_b   1.000
_cell.length_c   1.000
_cell.angle_alpha   90.00
_cell.angle_beta   90.00
_cell.angle_gamma   90.00
#
_symmetry.space_group_name_H-M   'P 1'
#
loop_
_entity.id
_entity.type
_entity.pdbx_description
1 polymer ?
#
loop_
_entity_poly.entity_id
_entity_poly.type
_entity_poly.pdbx_seq_one_letter_code
_entity_poly.pdbx_strand_id
1 'polypeptide(L)'
;MKIAADSSLKPLLENGIVPEIVVTDLDGDEESLKKIAKKSIFVVHAHGDNIEKLELVKKFKNCIGTTQTKPFNKIENFGGFTDGDRGVFLASHFEAKKIILFGMDFGNRIGKFSNTKKSERKTKLMKLKKGRSLLEWLATKTKSELFTTSSRMKGFEKIPYKSLDIIIT
;
A
#
# COMPACT_ATOMS: atom_id res chain seq x y z
N MET A 1 7.69 4.90 10.68
CA MET A 1 6.54 3.97 10.59
C MET A 1 6.55 3.31 9.23
N LYS A 2 6.28 2.01 9.15
CA LYS A 2 6.33 1.18 7.94
C LYS A 2 4.92 0.70 7.62
N ILE A 3 4.46 1.02 6.41
CA ILE A 3 3.18 0.59 5.87
C ILE A 3 3.50 -0.36 4.71
N ALA A 4 3.02 -1.60 4.79
CA ALA A 4 3.19 -2.59 3.73
C ALA A 4 1.88 -2.74 2.95
N ALA A 5 1.99 -2.84 1.63
CA ALA A 5 0.88 -3.26 0.76
C ALA A 5 1.01 -4.74 0.47
N ASP A 6 -0.09 -5.49 0.49
CA ASP A 6 -0.17 -6.96 0.51
C ASP A 6 1.05 -7.73 -0.05
N SER A 7 1.27 -7.67 -1.37
CA SER A 7 2.36 -8.40 -2.05
C SER A 7 3.80 -8.07 -1.60
N SER A 8 4.00 -6.95 -0.88
CA SER A 8 5.28 -6.61 -0.27
C SER A 8 5.52 -7.28 1.09
N LEU A 9 4.49 -7.85 1.73
CA LEU A 9 4.57 -8.34 3.10
C LEU A 9 5.55 -9.51 3.23
N LYS A 10 5.40 -10.54 2.38
CA LYS A 10 6.27 -11.72 2.41
C LYS A 10 7.76 -11.39 2.34
N PRO A 11 8.26 -10.65 1.31
CA PRO A 11 9.68 -10.32 1.23
C PRO A 11 10.15 -9.43 2.39
N LEU A 12 9.30 -8.56 2.95
CA LEU A 12 9.65 -7.79 4.15
C LEU A 12 9.86 -8.72 5.35
N LEU A 13 8.95 -9.66 5.60
CA LEU A 13 9.07 -10.60 6.72
C LEU A 13 10.24 -11.57 6.57
N GLU A 14 10.54 -12.03 5.36
CA GLU A 14 11.72 -12.86 5.05
C GLU A 14 13.03 -12.13 5.37
N ASN A 15 13.03 -10.79 5.31
CA ASN A 15 14.17 -9.94 5.69
C ASN A 15 14.06 -9.38 7.12
N GLY A 16 13.20 -9.96 7.96
CA GLY A 16 13.06 -9.57 9.37
C GLY A 16 12.35 -8.23 9.62
N ILE A 17 11.73 -7.63 8.59
CA ILE A 17 11.04 -6.35 8.69
C ILE A 17 9.55 -6.60 8.96
N VAL A 18 9.10 -6.29 10.18
CA VAL A 18 7.68 -6.32 10.55
C VAL A 18 7.08 -4.92 10.38
N PRO A 19 6.11 -4.71 9.47
CA PRO A 19 5.46 -3.42 9.30
C PRO A 19 4.46 -3.14 10.45
N GLU A 20 4.30 -1.88 10.81
CA GLU A 20 3.29 -1.48 11.81
C GLU A 20 1.87 -1.54 11.23
N ILE A 21 1.71 -1.24 9.93
CA ILE A 21 0.42 -1.26 9.22
C ILE A 21 0.53 -2.12 7.97
N VAL A 22 -0.51 -2.90 7.69
CA VAL A 22 -0.69 -3.66 6.44
C VAL A 22 -1.96 -3.20 5.75
N VAL A 23 -1.85 -2.76 4.50
CA VAL A 23 -2.99 -2.46 3.62
C VAL A 23 -3.16 -3.63 2.65
N THR A 24 -4.36 -4.19 2.61
CA THR A 24 -4.59 -5.48 1.95
C THR A 24 -6.06 -5.67 1.55
N ASP A 25 -6.29 -6.32 0.41
CA ASP A 25 -7.57 -6.92 0.01
C ASP A 25 -7.63 -8.43 0.33
N LEU A 26 -6.72 -8.90 1.18
CA LEU A 26 -6.55 -10.27 1.64
C LEU A 26 -6.12 -11.26 0.53
N ASP A 27 -5.64 -10.78 -0.62
CA ASP A 27 -5.29 -11.64 -1.75
C ASP A 27 -3.86 -12.20 -1.74
N GLY A 28 -2.98 -11.67 -0.89
CA GLY A 28 -1.59 -12.12 -0.83
C GLY A 28 -1.34 -13.35 0.06
N ASP A 29 -0.14 -13.38 0.65
CA ASP A 29 0.38 -14.56 1.36
C ASP A 29 -0.30 -14.71 2.74
N GLU A 30 -1.31 -15.58 2.82
CA GLU A 30 -2.12 -15.78 4.04
C GLU A 30 -1.26 -16.19 5.25
N GLU A 31 -0.19 -16.96 5.05
CA GLU A 31 0.74 -17.35 6.11
C GLU A 31 1.44 -16.11 6.70
N SER A 32 1.91 -15.20 5.85
CA SER A 32 2.48 -13.92 6.26
C SER A 32 1.47 -13.06 7.02
N LEU A 33 0.22 -12.94 6.53
CA LEU A 33 -0.84 -12.21 7.22
C LEU A 33 -1.10 -12.78 8.62
N LYS A 34 -1.20 -14.11 8.75
CA LYS A 34 -1.38 -14.80 10.04
C LYS A 34 -0.20 -14.59 10.98
N LYS A 35 1.03 -14.65 10.48
CA LYS A 35 2.28 -14.53 11.27
C LYS A 35 2.35 -13.22 12.05
N ILE A 36 1.79 -12.14 11.49
CA ILE A 36 1.78 -10.80 12.10
C ILE A 36 0.40 -10.33 12.56
N ALA A 37 -0.62 -11.21 12.54
CA ALA A 37 -2.01 -10.92 12.88
C ALA A 37 -2.21 -10.23 14.25
N LYS A 38 -1.33 -10.51 15.22
CA LYS A 38 -1.37 -9.94 16.57
C LYS A 38 -0.44 -8.73 16.77
N LYS A 39 0.41 -8.42 15.79
CA LYS A 39 1.50 -7.43 15.88
C LYS A 39 1.21 -6.15 15.08
N SER A 40 0.56 -6.27 13.94
CA SER A 40 0.31 -5.15 13.02
C SER A 40 -1.16 -4.71 13.04
N ILE A 41 -1.42 -3.50 12.54
CA ILE A 41 -2.77 -3.00 12.24
C ILE A 41 -3.10 -3.35 10.80
N PHE A 42 -4.22 -4.01 10.56
CA PHE A 42 -4.67 -4.37 9.23
C PHE A 42 -5.72 -3.35 8.75
N VAL A 43 -5.45 -2.74 7.61
CA VAL A 43 -6.37 -1.84 6.91
C VAL A 43 -6.89 -2.61 5.70
N VAL A 44 -8.05 -3.21 5.88
CA VAL A 44 -8.59 -4.22 4.96
C VAL A 44 -9.57 -3.57 4.00
N HIS A 45 -9.42 -3.81 2.72
CA HIS A 45 -10.38 -3.38 1.71
C HIS A 45 -11.23 -4.57 1.21
N ALA A 46 -12.52 -4.55 1.54
CA ALA A 46 -13.46 -5.56 1.07
C ALA A 46 -14.07 -5.15 -0.30
N HIS A 47 -14.16 -6.11 -1.23
CA HIS A 47 -14.82 -5.96 -2.53
C HIS A 47 -15.43 -7.30 -3.00
N GLY A 48 -16.16 -7.29 -4.12
CA GLY A 48 -16.91 -8.47 -4.57
C GLY A 48 -16.08 -9.76 -4.69
N ASP A 49 -14.84 -9.63 -5.16
CA ASP A 49 -13.98 -10.79 -5.45
C ASP A 49 -13.30 -11.42 -4.20
N ASN A 50 -13.36 -10.80 -3.02
CA ASN A 50 -12.66 -11.27 -1.82
C ASN A 50 -13.58 -11.67 -0.66
N ILE A 51 -14.88 -11.82 -0.90
CA ILE A 51 -15.89 -12.15 0.13
C ILE A 51 -15.50 -13.38 0.94
N GLU A 52 -15.07 -14.46 0.28
CA GLU A 52 -14.67 -15.72 0.96
C GLU A 52 -13.44 -15.54 1.86
N LYS A 53 -12.58 -14.56 1.57
CA LYS A 53 -11.35 -14.30 2.32
C LYS A 53 -11.59 -13.47 3.58
N LEU A 54 -12.76 -12.82 3.71
CA LEU A 54 -13.07 -11.94 4.84
C LEU A 54 -13.08 -12.67 6.19
N GLU A 55 -13.27 -13.99 6.20
CA GLU A 55 -13.11 -14.81 7.41
C GLU A 55 -11.72 -14.67 8.06
N LEU A 56 -10.69 -14.34 7.27
CA LEU A 56 -9.34 -14.11 7.77
C LEU A 56 -9.27 -12.93 8.75
N VAL A 57 -10.15 -11.93 8.59
CA VAL A 57 -10.19 -10.73 9.44
C VAL A 57 -10.40 -11.08 10.91
N LYS A 58 -11.12 -12.17 11.22
CA LYS A 58 -11.36 -12.64 12.60
C LYS A 58 -10.08 -13.03 13.34
N LYS A 59 -8.98 -13.28 12.61
CA LYS A 59 -7.67 -13.62 13.19
C LYS A 59 -6.85 -12.39 13.56
N PHE A 60 -7.17 -11.22 13.02
CA PHE A 60 -6.41 -9.99 13.25
C PHE A 60 -6.82 -9.35 14.57
N LYS A 61 -5.83 -9.03 15.42
CA LYS A 61 -6.07 -8.33 16.69
C LYS A 61 -6.56 -6.90 16.47
N ASN A 62 -5.96 -6.21 15.50
CA ASN A 62 -6.26 -4.83 15.15
C ASN A 62 -6.63 -4.76 13.67
N CYS A 63 -7.89 -4.47 13.35
CA CYS A 63 -8.37 -4.39 11.98
C CYS A 63 -9.31 -3.20 11.78
N ILE A 64 -9.12 -2.48 10.68
CA ILE A 64 -9.95 -1.38 10.20
C ILE A 64 -10.44 -1.76 8.80
N GLY A 65 -11.75 -1.75 8.59
CA GLY A 65 -12.32 -1.97 7.28
C GLY A 65 -12.35 -0.68 6.46
N THR A 66 -12.14 -0.78 5.15
CA THR A 66 -12.16 0.36 4.24
C THR A 66 -13.04 0.14 3.01
N THR A 67 -13.61 1.21 2.50
CA THR A 67 -14.48 1.22 1.31
C THR A 67 -13.92 2.09 0.18
N GLN A 68 -14.48 1.95 -1.02
CA GLN A 68 -14.31 2.85 -2.16
C GLN A 68 -15.42 3.91 -2.25
N THR A 69 -16.47 3.79 -1.45
CA THR A 69 -17.67 4.64 -1.49
C THR A 69 -17.75 5.54 -0.26
N LYS A 70 -18.94 6.08 0.04
CA LYS A 70 -19.16 6.86 1.27
C LYS A 70 -18.87 5.97 2.50
N PRO A 71 -18.04 6.43 3.46
CA PRO A 71 -17.81 5.68 4.69
C PRO A 71 -19.12 5.48 5.46
N PHE A 72 -19.22 4.38 6.19
CA PHE A 72 -20.41 4.01 6.96
C PHE A 72 -20.03 3.17 8.18
N ASN A 73 -20.73 3.36 9.30
CA ASN A 73 -20.44 2.68 10.56
C ASN A 73 -18.96 2.79 10.97
N LYS A 74 -18.24 1.67 11.02
CA LYS A 74 -16.81 1.57 11.35
C LYS A 74 -15.94 1.36 10.10
N ILE A 75 -16.50 1.58 8.91
CA ILE A 75 -15.82 1.41 7.62
C ILE A 75 -15.43 2.78 7.09
N GLU A 76 -14.14 2.99 6.94
CA GLU A 76 -13.56 4.27 6.56
C GLU A 76 -13.23 4.35 5.06
N ASN A 77 -13.06 5.56 4.55
CA ASN A 77 -12.52 5.77 3.21
C ASN A 77 -11.43 6.83 3.24
N PHE A 78 -10.17 6.37 3.17
CA PHE A 78 -9.01 7.25 3.12
C PHE A 78 -8.62 7.64 1.69
N GLY A 79 -9.23 7.02 0.67
CA GLY A 79 -8.87 7.16 -0.73
C GLY A 79 -7.92 6.07 -1.23
N GLY A 80 -7.42 6.25 -2.45
CA GLY A 80 -6.61 5.27 -3.16
C GLY A 80 -7.42 4.21 -3.92
N PHE A 81 -6.74 3.49 -4.79
CA PHE A 81 -7.31 2.53 -5.71
C PHE A 81 -6.76 1.12 -5.47
N THR A 82 -5.43 0.95 -5.47
CA THR A 82 -4.73 -0.30 -5.12
C THR A 82 -4.17 -0.22 -3.70
N ASP A 83 -3.83 -1.36 -3.09
CA ASP A 83 -3.28 -1.39 -1.72
C ASP A 83 -2.06 -0.48 -1.54
N GLY A 84 -1.22 -0.39 -2.56
CA GLY A 84 -0.04 0.47 -2.56
C GLY A 84 -0.38 1.95 -2.39
N ASP A 85 -1.20 2.51 -3.29
CA ASP A 85 -1.57 3.92 -3.20
C ASP A 85 -2.54 4.18 -2.03
N ARG A 86 -3.41 3.23 -1.65
CA ARG A 86 -4.21 3.31 -0.41
C ARG A 86 -3.33 3.55 0.83
N GLY A 87 -2.15 2.91 0.92
CA GLY A 87 -1.20 3.17 2.00
C GLY A 87 -0.67 4.61 2.03
N VAL A 88 -0.49 5.23 0.86
CA VAL A 88 -0.05 6.63 0.75
C VAL A 88 -1.17 7.59 1.16
N PHE A 89 -2.39 7.31 0.69
CA PHE A 89 -3.59 8.05 1.05
C PHE A 89 -3.86 7.99 2.56
N LEU A 90 -3.73 6.81 3.16
CA LEU A 90 -3.82 6.61 4.61
C LEU A 90 -2.77 7.46 5.35
N ALA A 91 -1.49 7.38 4.96
CA ALA A 91 -0.44 8.16 5.60
C ALA A 91 -0.67 9.67 5.49
N SER A 92 -1.12 10.13 4.32
CA SER A 92 -1.46 11.54 4.09
C SER A 92 -2.69 11.99 4.90
N HIS A 93 -3.70 11.12 5.07
CA HIS A 93 -4.89 11.42 5.86
C HIS A 93 -4.54 11.67 7.34
N PHE A 94 -3.58 10.91 7.87
CA PHE A 94 -3.04 11.11 9.22
C PHE A 94 -1.87 12.10 9.27
N GLU A 95 -1.76 12.98 8.28
CA GLU A 95 -0.81 14.11 8.24
C GLU A 95 0.66 13.72 8.46
N ALA A 96 1.07 12.55 7.95
CA ALA A 96 2.48 12.15 7.99
C ALA A 96 3.35 13.24 7.35
N LYS A 97 4.35 13.76 8.08
CA LYS A 97 5.20 14.86 7.60
C LYS A 97 5.94 14.51 6.31
N LYS A 98 6.51 13.30 6.25
CA LYS A 98 7.27 12.77 5.11
C LYS A 98 6.71 11.40 4.74
N ILE A 99 6.49 11.15 3.45
CA ILE A 99 6.05 9.84 2.93
C ILE A 99 7.06 9.39 1.86
N ILE A 100 7.71 8.25 2.11
CA ILE A 100 8.77 7.72 1.24
C ILE A 100 8.31 6.39 0.63
N LEU A 101 8.24 6.34 -0.70
CA LEU A 101 7.80 5.16 -1.42
C LEU A 101 8.96 4.21 -1.74
N PHE A 102 8.78 2.95 -1.37
CA PHE A 102 9.70 1.84 -1.65
C PHE A 102 9.04 0.81 -2.55
N GLY A 103 9.73 0.39 -3.61
CA GLY A 103 9.26 -0.67 -4.51
C GLY A 103 8.00 -0.35 -5.33
N MET A 104 7.49 0.88 -5.27
CA MET A 104 6.36 1.35 -6.07
C MET A 104 6.86 1.95 -7.40
N ASP A 105 7.09 1.07 -8.38
CA ASP A 105 7.43 1.48 -9.74
C ASP A 105 6.17 1.58 -10.62
N PHE A 106 5.92 2.77 -11.14
CA PHE A 106 4.80 3.09 -12.03
C PHE A 106 5.19 3.12 -13.51
N GLY A 107 6.37 2.58 -13.85
CA GLY A 107 6.80 2.35 -15.22
C GLY A 107 6.14 1.13 -15.87
N ASN A 108 6.79 0.60 -16.91
CA ASN A 108 6.31 -0.58 -17.65
C ASN A 108 6.83 -1.91 -17.07
N ARG A 109 7.69 -1.85 -16.06
CA ARG A 109 8.23 -3.03 -15.38
C ARG A 109 7.31 -3.41 -14.24
N ILE A 110 6.89 -4.68 -14.21
CA ILE A 110 6.15 -5.25 -13.08
C ILE A 110 7.14 -6.04 -12.23
N GLY A 111 7.17 -5.76 -10.93
CA GLY A 111 8.08 -6.43 -10.00
C GLY A 111 7.77 -7.92 -9.85
N LYS A 112 8.81 -8.74 -9.61
CA LYS A 112 8.67 -10.20 -9.48
C LYS A 112 7.67 -10.63 -8.40
N PHE A 113 7.59 -9.86 -7.31
CA PHE A 113 6.69 -10.13 -6.19
C PHE A 113 5.22 -9.77 -6.45
N SER A 114 4.91 -9.10 -7.57
CA SER A 114 3.52 -8.81 -7.96
C SER A 114 2.77 -10.04 -8.49
N ASN A 115 3.45 -11.17 -8.72
CA ASN A 115 2.88 -12.44 -9.20
C ASN A 115 1.86 -12.31 -10.35
N THR A 116 2.04 -11.31 -11.21
CA THR A 116 1.05 -10.97 -12.25
C THR A 116 1.12 -11.97 -13.40
N LYS A 117 -0.02 -12.62 -13.71
CA LYS A 117 -0.11 -13.54 -14.85
C LYS A 117 0.09 -12.77 -16.17
N LYS A 118 0.63 -13.45 -17.18
CA LYS A 118 0.87 -12.83 -18.51
C LYS A 118 -0.42 -12.26 -19.11
N SER A 119 -1.55 -12.94 -18.94
CA SER A 119 -2.88 -12.50 -19.37
C SER A 119 -3.35 -11.21 -18.70
N GLU A 120 -2.98 -10.99 -17.44
CA GLU A 120 -3.42 -9.85 -16.62
C GLU A 120 -2.51 -8.63 -16.75
N ARG A 121 -1.37 -8.78 -17.42
CA ARG A 121 -0.34 -7.73 -17.55
C ARG A 121 -0.89 -6.40 -18.04
N LYS A 122 -1.75 -6.41 -19.07
CA LYS A 122 -2.37 -5.19 -19.62
C LYS A 122 -3.20 -4.48 -18.54
N THR A 123 -4.04 -5.23 -17.83
CA THR A 123 -4.86 -4.71 -16.74
C THR A 123 -4.00 -4.18 -15.60
N LYS A 124 -2.94 -4.89 -15.20
CA LYS A 124 -2.02 -4.43 -14.15
C LYS A 124 -1.35 -3.11 -14.52
N LEU A 125 -0.89 -2.95 -15.78
CA LEU A 125 -0.31 -1.69 -16.25
C LEU A 125 -1.33 -0.54 -16.22
N MET A 126 -2.60 -0.80 -16.57
CA MET A 126 -3.67 0.21 -16.43
C MET A 126 -3.91 0.58 -14.96
N LYS A 127 -3.92 -0.41 -14.05
CA LYS A 127 -4.03 -0.16 -12.60
C LYS A 127 -2.87 0.69 -12.09
N LEU A 128 -1.63 0.39 -12.49
CA LEU A 128 -0.45 1.20 -12.15
C LEU A 128 -0.59 2.64 -12.67
N LYS A 129 -0.99 2.82 -13.94
CA LYS A 129 -1.22 4.16 -14.50
C LYS A 129 -2.27 4.94 -13.70
N LYS A 130 -3.35 4.27 -13.25
CA LYS A 130 -4.38 4.90 -12.42
C LYS A 130 -3.85 5.27 -11.03
N GLY A 131 -3.14 4.37 -10.36
CA GLY A 131 -2.49 4.64 -9.08
C GLY A 131 -1.53 5.82 -9.16
N ARG A 132 -0.69 5.87 -10.21
CA ARG A 132 0.19 7.02 -10.48
C ARG A 132 -0.59 8.33 -10.60
N SER A 133 -1.64 8.35 -11.41
CA SER A 133 -2.47 9.55 -11.60
C SER A 133 -3.11 10.03 -10.29
N LEU A 134 -3.52 9.11 -9.41
CA LEU A 134 -4.08 9.45 -8.10
C LEU A 134 -3.03 10.01 -7.15
N LEU A 135 -1.82 9.45 -7.14
CA LEU A 135 -0.71 9.96 -6.33
C LEU A 135 -0.22 11.32 -6.82
N GLU A 136 -0.11 11.53 -8.13
CA GLU A 136 0.22 12.84 -8.71
C GLU A 136 -0.86 13.88 -8.38
N TRP A 137 -2.14 13.48 -8.29
CA TRP A 137 -3.22 14.35 -7.81
C TRP A 137 -3.10 14.63 -6.30
N LEU A 138 -2.86 13.61 -5.48
CA LEU A 138 -2.66 13.76 -4.03
C LEU A 138 -1.51 14.72 -3.72
N ALA A 139 -0.42 14.67 -4.50
CA ALA A 139 0.73 15.57 -4.37
C ALA A 139 0.37 17.06 -4.55
N THR A 140 -0.76 17.39 -5.18
CA THR A 140 -1.24 18.78 -5.30
C THR A 140 -2.07 19.25 -4.10
N LYS A 141 -2.40 18.33 -3.18
CA LYS A 141 -3.34 18.57 -2.06
C LYS A 141 -2.72 18.33 -0.70
N THR A 142 -1.82 17.35 -0.60
CA THR A 142 -1.21 16.99 0.67
C THR A 142 -0.22 18.04 1.16
N LYS A 143 -0.08 18.13 2.48
CA LYS A 143 0.98 18.90 3.15
C LYS A 143 2.24 18.06 3.38
N SER A 144 2.18 16.76 3.13
CA SER A 144 3.29 15.84 3.28
C SER A 144 4.37 16.09 2.23
N GLU A 145 5.63 16.01 2.63
CA GLU A 145 6.75 15.87 1.70
C GLU A 145 6.75 14.47 1.11
N LEU A 146 6.79 14.36 -0.22
CA LEU A 146 6.61 13.10 -0.94
C LEU A 146 7.90 12.69 -1.65
N PHE A 147 8.37 11.47 -1.37
CA PHE A 147 9.61 10.93 -1.91
C PHE A 147 9.41 9.57 -2.57
N THR A 148 10.22 9.27 -3.58
CA THR A 148 10.25 7.95 -4.23
C THR A 148 11.67 7.45 -4.43
N THR A 149 11.89 6.16 -4.17
CA THR A 149 13.16 5.46 -4.45
C THR A 149 13.18 4.80 -5.84
N SER A 150 12.06 4.84 -6.57
CA SER A 150 11.86 4.11 -7.83
C SER A 150 11.92 5.05 -9.06
N SER A 151 10.88 5.05 -9.89
CA SER A 151 10.77 5.93 -11.05
C SER A 151 10.29 7.34 -10.66
N ARG A 152 10.70 8.36 -11.43
CA ARG A 152 10.26 9.74 -11.20
C ARG A 152 8.74 9.86 -11.39
N MET A 153 8.10 10.57 -10.47
CA MET A 153 6.66 10.84 -10.47
C MET A 153 6.44 12.33 -10.17
N LYS A 154 5.45 12.95 -10.82
CA LYS A 154 5.18 14.37 -10.60
C LYS A 154 4.76 14.63 -9.15
N GLY A 155 5.35 15.63 -8.52
CA GLY A 155 5.09 15.96 -7.11
C GLY A 155 5.80 15.07 -6.09
N PHE A 156 6.65 14.13 -6.55
CA PHE A 156 7.51 13.33 -5.69
C PHE A 156 8.98 13.63 -5.99
N GLU A 157 9.77 13.90 -4.96
CA GLU A 157 11.21 13.98 -5.08
C GLU A 157 11.80 12.57 -5.21
N LYS A 158 12.62 12.35 -6.24
CA LYS A 158 13.32 11.07 -6.40
C LYS A 158 14.61 11.09 -5.60
N ILE A 159 14.76 10.14 -4.68
CA ILE A 159 15.91 10.02 -3.79
C ILE A 159 16.61 8.66 -3.98
N PRO A 160 17.95 8.62 -3.94
CA PRO A 160 18.68 7.36 -3.91
C PRO A 160 18.65 6.74 -2.50
N TYR A 161 18.80 5.41 -2.41
CA TYR A 161 18.84 4.70 -1.13
C TYR A 161 19.88 5.27 -0.14
N LYS A 162 21.03 5.74 -0.64
CA LYS A 162 22.12 6.31 0.18
C LYS A 162 21.73 7.60 0.91
N SER A 163 20.68 8.28 0.47
CA SER A 163 20.23 9.55 1.06
C SER A 163 19.09 9.35 2.08
N LEU A 164 18.65 8.11 2.33
CA LEU A 164 17.51 7.83 3.20
C LEU A 164 17.75 8.24 4.65
N ASP A 165 18.95 7.98 5.19
CA ASP A 165 19.27 8.28 6.60
C ASP A 165 19.18 9.79 6.89
N ILE A 166 19.52 10.62 5.91
CA ILE A 166 19.43 12.09 6.01
C ILE A 166 17.97 12.53 6.03
N ILE A 167 17.10 11.86 5.27
CA ILE A 167 15.70 12.28 5.08
C ILE A 167 14.79 11.75 6.19
N ILE A 168 15.11 10.59 6.76
CA ILE A 168 14.33 9.96 7.83
C ILE A 168 14.59 10.63 9.19
N THR A 169 15.70 11.36 9.32
CA THR A 169 16.00 12.23 10.47
C THR A 169 15.14 13.50 10.44
#